data_AF-A0A953U2S0-F1
#
_entry.id   AF-A0A953U2S0-F1
#
_cell.length_a   1.000
_cell.length_b   1.000
_cell.length_c   1.000
_cell.angle_alpha   90.00
_cell.angle_beta   90.00
_cell.angle_gamma   90.00
#
_symmetry.space_group_name_H-M   'P 1'
#
loop_
_entity.id
_entity.type
_entity.pdbx_description
1 polymer ?
#
loop_
_entity_poly.entity_id
_entity_poly.type
_entity_poly.pdbx_seq_one_letter_code
_entity_poly.pdbx_strand_id
1 'polypeptide(L)'
;MRLAVILLICSLAFAQRTMTVAQLTGFVKSSAQQKLDDRSVADVLKKTKLTERLTPETLAELQSAGLGPRTTAALHELADASASLPMPSAAPPPPPQPRLAMTTKGPDLQTQAAIIDKIREYALNYTSNLPNFICTQVTRRQMDQTGTGNNYQSIDKIQEQLTYFEHQENYKVVAINGQMVQNRDHDKLGGAVTRGEFGSFMSEIFEPASQAQFDWHHLGKLDGRIMNVFSYRVEKANSRYTIEHTPSSRRIVAGYHGLVYANRDTNAVMRITLECDDIPPDFPIQEVKTDLWYDVIKISDREFILPLKWEMHSRDGKYLAWNSAEYALYRKFGTESSITFDSPDPVPDAKTKEETIPPPVKKKP
;
A
#
# COMPACT_ATOMS: atom_id res chain seq x y z
N MET A 1 -1.11 48.41 -15.92
CA MET A 1 -0.96 49.12 -14.63
C MET A 1 0.28 48.57 -13.93
N ARG A 2 1.31 49.42 -13.73
CA ARG A 2 2.46 49.11 -12.85
C ARG A 2 2.02 49.19 -11.38
N LEU A 3 2.83 48.62 -10.48
CA LEU A 3 2.84 48.62 -9.00
C LEU A 3 2.57 47.23 -8.40
N ALA A 4 3.32 46.70 -7.43
CA ALA A 4 4.54 47.16 -6.77
C ALA A 4 5.25 45.94 -6.15
N VAL A 5 6.58 45.95 -6.19
CA VAL A 5 7.47 45.06 -5.45
C VAL A 5 7.37 45.45 -3.97
N ILE A 6 6.90 44.54 -3.12
CA ILE A 6 7.16 44.60 -1.68
C ILE A 6 8.28 43.61 -1.40
N LEU A 7 9.47 44.18 -1.20
CA LEU A 7 10.64 43.52 -0.67
C LEU A 7 10.38 43.25 0.82
N LEU A 8 9.93 42.05 1.16
CA LEU A 8 9.98 41.59 2.54
C LEU A 8 11.38 41.02 2.78
N ILE A 9 12.26 41.82 3.39
CA ILE A 9 13.50 41.34 3.96
C ILE A 9 13.12 40.53 5.20
N CYS A 10 12.81 39.25 5.00
CA CYS A 10 12.92 38.26 6.07
C CYS A 10 14.37 37.76 6.07
N SER A 11 15.04 37.99 7.18
CA SER A 11 16.32 37.43 7.55
C SER A 11 16.47 35.98 7.08
N LEU A 12 17.55 35.72 6.34
CA LEU A 12 18.01 34.41 5.94
C LEU A 12 18.31 33.56 7.18
N ALA A 13 17.38 32.70 7.55
CA ALA A 13 17.76 31.38 8.03
C ALA A 13 17.68 30.44 6.82
N PHE A 14 18.79 30.30 6.09
CA PHE A 14 18.95 29.15 5.19
C PHE A 14 18.94 27.90 6.08
N ALA A 15 17.77 27.30 6.28
CA ALA A 15 17.67 26.05 7.00
C ALA A 15 18.37 24.97 6.15
N GLN A 16 19.60 24.64 6.54
CA GLN A 16 20.37 23.53 5.97
C GLN A 16 19.53 22.26 6.15
N ARG A 17 19.23 21.55 5.04
CA ARG A 17 18.30 20.42 5.07
C ARG A 17 18.98 19.24 5.73
N THR A 18 18.47 18.78 6.87
CA THR A 18 19.01 17.59 7.54
C THR A 18 18.44 16.31 6.93
N MET A 19 19.29 15.31 6.69
CA MET A 19 18.90 14.00 6.16
C MET A 19 19.62 12.85 6.87
N THR A 20 18.95 11.71 7.00
CA THR A 20 19.61 10.43 7.32
C THR A 20 20.29 9.86 6.06
N VAL A 21 21.18 8.86 6.22
CA VAL A 21 21.78 8.18 5.07
C VAL A 21 20.73 7.45 4.23
N ALA A 22 19.67 6.93 4.86
CA ALA A 22 18.54 6.32 4.16
C ALA A 22 17.76 7.33 3.30
N GLN A 23 17.50 8.53 3.83
CA GLN A 23 16.81 9.61 3.10
C GLN A 23 17.66 10.12 1.92
N LEU A 24 18.95 10.29 2.13
CA LEU A 24 19.90 10.62 1.05
C LEU A 24 19.86 9.55 -0.05
N THR A 25 19.87 8.28 0.33
CA THR A 25 19.85 7.15 -0.61
C THR A 25 18.57 7.13 -1.44
N GLY A 26 17.42 7.34 -0.80
CA GLY A 26 16.14 7.48 -1.49
C GLY A 26 16.13 8.65 -2.47
N PHE A 27 16.63 9.82 -2.05
CA PHE A 27 16.70 11.02 -2.89
C PHE A 27 17.56 10.80 -4.15
N VAL A 28 18.78 10.27 -4.01
CA VAL A 28 19.71 10.05 -5.13
C VAL A 28 19.15 9.01 -6.09
N LYS A 29 18.60 7.88 -5.59
CA LYS A 29 18.01 6.86 -6.46
C LYS A 29 16.78 7.36 -7.21
N SER A 30 15.90 8.10 -6.52
CA SER A 30 14.73 8.71 -7.16
C SER A 30 15.14 9.73 -8.22
N SER A 31 16.17 10.54 -7.94
CA SER A 31 16.70 11.51 -8.90
C SER A 31 17.27 10.84 -10.15
N ALA A 32 17.95 9.70 -9.99
CA ALA A 32 18.48 8.91 -11.10
C ALA A 32 17.36 8.30 -11.95
N GLN A 33 16.34 7.71 -11.31
CA GLN A 33 15.17 7.15 -12.00
C GLN A 33 14.40 8.20 -12.80
N GLN A 34 14.27 9.39 -12.24
CA GLN A 34 13.61 10.54 -12.88
C GLN A 34 14.50 11.27 -13.89
N LYS A 35 15.75 10.81 -14.09
CA LYS A 35 16.73 11.42 -15.00
C LYS A 35 16.93 12.92 -14.73
N LEU A 36 16.93 13.31 -13.46
CA LEU A 36 17.18 14.70 -13.07
C LEU A 36 18.60 15.12 -13.46
N ASP A 37 18.77 16.41 -13.73
CA ASP A 37 20.05 16.93 -14.16
C ASP A 37 21.09 16.93 -13.02
N ASP A 38 22.33 16.56 -13.37
CA ASP A 38 23.47 16.44 -12.45
C ASP A 38 23.69 17.70 -11.60
N ARG A 39 23.42 18.88 -12.17
CA ARG A 39 23.62 20.16 -11.47
C ARG A 39 22.57 20.35 -10.37
N SER A 40 21.29 20.16 -10.67
CA SER A 40 20.21 20.35 -9.70
C SER A 40 20.32 19.39 -8.53
N VAL A 41 20.68 18.12 -8.80
CA VAL A 41 20.90 17.14 -7.73
C VAL A 41 22.09 17.54 -6.87
N ALA A 42 23.21 17.92 -7.47
CA ALA A 42 24.39 18.40 -6.73
C ALA A 42 24.09 19.65 -5.87
N ASP A 43 23.29 20.59 -6.36
CA ASP A 43 22.93 21.81 -5.62
C ASP A 43 22.07 21.52 -4.39
N VAL A 44 21.26 20.46 -4.42
CA VAL A 44 20.51 19.97 -3.25
C VAL A 44 21.45 19.29 -2.25
N LEU A 45 22.37 18.44 -2.74
CA LEU A 45 23.33 17.73 -1.88
C LEU A 45 24.25 18.70 -1.13
N LYS A 46 24.72 19.77 -1.79
CA LYS A 46 25.54 20.81 -1.15
C LYS A 46 24.85 21.56 -0.01
N LYS A 47 23.52 21.62 -0.02
CA LYS A 47 22.71 22.26 1.03
C LYS A 47 22.21 21.26 2.08
N THR A 48 22.64 20.00 1.97
CA THR A 48 22.24 18.92 2.86
C THR A 48 23.26 18.74 3.97
N LYS A 49 22.79 18.40 5.16
CA LYS A 49 23.64 17.97 6.29
C LYS A 49 23.18 16.59 6.73
N LEU A 50 24.10 15.64 6.79
CA LEU A 50 23.75 14.31 7.28
C LEU A 50 23.66 14.29 8.81
N THR A 51 22.79 13.43 9.32
CA THR A 51 22.69 13.12 10.76
C THR A 51 23.46 11.85 11.14
N GLU A 52 23.92 11.10 10.14
CA GLU A 52 24.60 9.81 10.26
C GLU A 52 25.78 9.77 9.30
N ARG A 53 26.76 8.91 9.58
CA ARG A 53 27.93 8.75 8.73
C ARG A 53 27.57 8.05 7.42
N LEU A 54 27.85 8.68 6.29
CA LEU A 54 27.77 8.03 4.98
C LEU A 54 28.95 7.05 4.85
N THR A 55 28.64 5.75 4.77
CA THR A 55 29.68 4.72 4.71
C THR A 55 30.26 4.61 3.29
N PRO A 56 31.51 4.13 3.13
CA PRO A 56 32.11 3.91 1.82
C PRO A 56 31.30 2.98 0.92
N GLU A 57 30.66 1.96 1.49
CA GLU A 57 29.81 1.01 0.76
C GLU A 57 28.57 1.71 0.19
N THR A 58 27.94 2.56 1.01
CA THR A 58 26.74 3.30 0.61
C THR A 58 27.10 4.37 -0.41
N LEU A 59 28.23 5.07 -0.23
CA LEU A 59 28.74 6.03 -1.20
C LEU A 59 28.97 5.39 -2.58
N ALA A 60 29.59 4.21 -2.63
CA ALA A 60 29.79 3.47 -3.87
C ALA A 60 28.46 3.08 -4.54
N GLU A 61 27.46 2.66 -3.74
CA GLU A 61 26.11 2.39 -4.24
C GLU A 61 25.46 3.64 -4.85
N LEU A 62 25.55 4.80 -4.19
CA LEU A 62 24.98 6.06 -4.70
C LEU A 62 25.67 6.54 -5.98
N GLN A 63 26.98 6.33 -6.10
CA GLN A 63 27.74 6.66 -7.31
C GLN A 63 27.35 5.75 -8.48
N SER A 64 27.05 4.48 -8.22
CA SER A 64 26.58 3.54 -9.25
C SER A 64 25.23 3.92 -9.87
N ALA A 65 24.47 4.83 -9.24
CA ALA A 65 23.22 5.36 -9.78
C ALA A 65 23.41 6.26 -11.01
N GLY A 66 24.64 6.68 -11.34
CA GLY A 66 24.97 7.25 -12.65
C GLY A 66 24.50 8.69 -12.90
N LEU A 67 24.34 9.51 -11.85
CA LEU A 67 23.81 10.87 -11.94
C LEU A 67 24.80 11.95 -12.45
N GLY A 68 26.08 11.61 -12.59
CA GLY A 68 27.10 12.49 -13.16
C GLY A 68 28.14 13.00 -12.17
N PRO A 69 29.15 13.73 -12.68
CA PRO A 69 30.35 14.11 -11.91
C PRO A 69 30.08 15.13 -10.80
N ARG A 70 29.11 16.04 -10.95
CA ARG A 70 28.84 17.07 -9.91
C ARG A 70 28.14 16.46 -8.70
N THR A 71 27.19 15.57 -8.94
CA THR A 71 26.51 14.79 -7.91
C THR A 71 27.51 13.91 -7.18
N THR A 72 28.40 13.25 -7.93
CA THR A 72 29.49 12.43 -7.37
C THR A 72 30.40 13.25 -6.45
N ALA A 73 30.81 14.45 -6.86
CA ALA A 73 31.62 15.34 -6.03
C ALA A 73 30.89 15.77 -4.75
N ALA A 74 29.60 16.14 -4.85
CA ALA A 74 28.80 16.52 -3.69
C ALA A 74 28.57 15.37 -2.71
N LEU A 75 28.46 14.12 -3.20
CA LEU A 75 28.40 12.92 -2.36
C LEU A 75 29.70 12.68 -1.59
N HIS A 76 30.86 12.92 -2.21
CA HIS A 76 32.15 12.87 -1.52
C HIS A 76 32.23 13.94 -0.42
N GLU A 77 31.82 15.18 -0.69
CA GLU A 77 31.78 16.25 0.32
C GLU A 77 30.87 15.88 1.51
N LEU A 78 29.71 15.27 1.26
CA LEU A 78 28.82 14.77 2.31
C LEU A 78 29.44 13.59 3.09
N ALA A 79 30.19 12.71 2.42
CA ALA A 79 30.91 11.63 3.08
C ALA A 79 31.97 12.18 4.05
N ASP A 80 32.76 13.15 3.60
CA ASP A 80 33.79 13.80 4.43
C ASP A 80 33.15 14.55 5.60
N ALA A 81 32.09 15.31 5.35
CA ALA A 81 31.38 16.08 6.38
C ALA A 81 30.67 15.19 7.42
N SER A 82 30.36 13.93 7.07
CA SER A 82 29.68 12.98 7.94
C SER A 82 30.62 11.99 8.62
N ALA A 83 31.93 12.04 8.35
CA ALA A 83 32.91 11.04 8.81
C ALA A 83 32.97 10.88 10.35
N SER A 84 32.66 11.94 11.11
CA SER A 84 32.63 11.95 12.58
C SER A 84 31.27 11.66 13.20
N LEU A 85 30.23 11.48 12.38
CA LEU A 85 28.88 11.15 12.83
C LEU A 85 28.77 9.68 13.24
N PRO A 86 27.77 9.30 14.06
CA PRO A 86 27.53 7.90 14.37
C PRO A 86 27.26 7.10 13.08
N MET A 87 27.69 5.83 13.06
CA MET A 87 27.36 4.92 11.96
C MET A 87 25.83 4.82 11.80
N PRO A 88 25.32 4.59 10.57
CA PRO A 88 23.93 4.23 10.38
C PRO A 88 23.69 2.93 11.14
N SER A 89 23.10 3.01 12.33
CA SER A 89 22.55 1.84 12.98
C SER A 89 21.46 1.33 12.06
N ALA A 90 21.37 0.01 11.81
CA ALA A 90 20.08 -0.57 11.42
C ALA A 90 19.05 0.05 12.37
N ALA A 91 18.17 0.87 11.82
CA ALA A 91 17.49 1.88 12.62
C ALA A 91 16.83 1.19 13.82
N PRO A 92 17.11 1.62 15.06
CA PRO A 92 16.13 1.40 16.11
C PRO A 92 14.82 1.96 15.55
N PRO A 93 13.66 1.30 15.79
CA PRO A 93 12.38 1.88 15.42
C PRO A 93 12.35 3.33 15.89
N PRO A 94 11.72 4.26 15.13
CA PRO A 94 11.65 5.66 15.52
C PRO A 94 11.29 5.73 17.01
N PRO A 95 11.89 6.65 17.80
CA PRO A 95 11.59 6.77 19.22
C PRO A 95 10.07 6.69 19.34
N PRO A 96 9.52 5.78 20.17
CA PRO A 96 8.10 5.49 20.17
C PRO A 96 7.39 6.84 20.18
N GLN A 97 6.66 7.13 19.09
CA GLN A 97 5.83 8.32 19.05
C GLN A 97 5.10 8.33 20.39
N PRO A 98 5.13 9.43 21.15
CA PRO A 98 4.57 9.45 22.49
C PRO A 98 3.23 8.73 22.40
N ARG A 99 3.14 7.58 23.08
CA ARG A 99 1.93 6.76 23.06
C ARG A 99 0.83 7.72 23.50
N LEU A 100 0.11 8.31 22.54
CA LEU A 100 -1.03 9.17 22.84
C LEU A 100 -1.84 8.31 23.77
N ALA A 101 -2.04 8.81 24.99
CA ALA A 101 -2.80 8.10 26.00
C ALA A 101 -4.08 7.61 25.32
N MET A 102 -4.45 6.35 25.53
CA MET A 102 -5.70 5.83 25.01
C MET A 102 -6.82 6.68 25.58
N THR A 103 -7.25 7.69 24.85
CA THR A 103 -8.43 8.48 25.18
C THR A 103 -9.58 7.84 24.43
N THR A 104 -10.71 7.64 25.11
CA THR A 104 -11.94 7.14 24.48
C THR A 104 -12.55 8.16 23.52
N LYS A 105 -12.09 9.41 23.57
CA LYS A 105 -12.24 10.40 22.50
C LYS A 105 -11.08 10.20 21.54
N GLY A 106 -11.36 9.94 20.26
CA GLY A 106 -10.34 9.91 19.22
C GLY A 106 -9.47 11.18 19.17
N PRO A 107 -8.41 11.20 18.35
CA PRO A 107 -7.59 12.39 18.17
C PRO A 107 -8.46 13.59 17.76
N ASP A 108 -8.05 14.81 18.11
CA ASP A 108 -8.71 16.01 17.59
C ASP A 108 -8.59 16.10 16.05
N LEU A 109 -9.42 16.93 15.42
CA LEU A 109 -9.48 17.02 13.95
C LEU A 109 -8.13 17.40 13.31
N GLN A 110 -7.32 18.23 13.96
CA GLN A 110 -6.01 18.61 13.44
C GLN A 110 -5.04 17.43 13.49
N THR A 111 -5.06 16.67 14.58
CA THR A 111 -4.28 15.44 14.73
C THR A 111 -4.76 14.36 13.74
N GLN A 112 -6.08 14.21 13.53
CA GLN A 112 -6.63 13.30 12.52
C GLN A 112 -6.13 13.65 11.12
N ALA A 113 -6.21 14.92 10.72
CA ALA A 113 -5.72 15.38 9.43
C ALA A 113 -4.22 15.07 9.23
N ALA A 114 -3.40 15.33 10.25
CA ALA A 114 -1.97 15.02 10.20
C ALA A 114 -1.67 13.52 10.06
N ILE A 115 -2.45 12.66 10.73
CA ILE A 115 -2.34 11.20 10.57
C ILE A 115 -2.74 10.78 9.16
N ILE A 116 -3.87 11.27 8.65
CA ILE A 116 -4.35 10.97 7.30
C ILE A 116 -3.33 11.43 6.25
N ASP A 117 -2.70 12.60 6.41
CA ASP A 117 -1.65 13.07 5.52
C ASP A 117 -0.43 12.14 5.50
N LYS A 118 -0.08 11.56 6.65
CA LYS A 118 1.01 10.57 6.75
C LYS A 118 0.63 9.23 6.12
N ILE A 119 -0.62 8.79 6.28
CA ILE A 119 -1.13 7.59 5.61
C ILE A 119 -1.17 7.82 4.08
N ARG A 120 -1.60 8.99 3.63
CA ARG A 120 -1.60 9.39 2.22
C ARG A 120 -0.19 9.39 1.64
N GLU A 121 0.76 10.01 2.34
CA GLU A 121 2.17 9.98 1.97
C GLU A 121 2.68 8.55 1.85
N TYR A 122 2.34 7.68 2.81
CA TYR A 122 2.69 6.25 2.74
C TYR A 122 2.05 5.57 1.52
N ALA A 123 0.74 5.68 1.32
CA ALA A 123 -0.01 4.97 0.29
C ALA A 123 0.39 5.39 -1.13
N LEU A 124 0.64 6.68 -1.37
CA LEU A 124 1.09 7.17 -2.69
C LEU A 124 2.54 6.80 -2.99
N ASN A 125 3.37 6.70 -1.95
CA ASN A 125 4.75 6.22 -2.09
C ASN A 125 4.85 4.70 -2.10
N TYR A 126 3.82 3.97 -1.66
CA TYR A 126 3.82 2.52 -1.56
C TYR A 126 4.11 1.89 -2.92
N THR A 127 3.23 2.12 -3.90
CA THR A 127 3.36 1.59 -5.26
C THR A 127 4.66 2.02 -5.92
N SER A 128 5.02 3.31 -5.79
CA SER A 128 6.26 3.89 -6.34
C SER A 128 7.55 3.25 -5.81
N ASN A 129 7.52 2.70 -4.60
CA ASN A 129 8.69 2.10 -3.94
C ASN A 129 8.69 0.56 -3.96
N LEU A 130 7.61 -0.08 -4.43
CA LEU A 130 7.62 -1.52 -4.60
C LEU A 130 8.55 -1.88 -5.77
N PRO A 131 9.59 -2.70 -5.57
CA PRO A 131 10.32 -3.26 -6.70
C PRO A 131 9.41 -4.20 -7.48
N ASN A 132 9.85 -4.58 -8.68
CA ASN A 132 9.12 -5.56 -9.47
C ASN A 132 9.06 -6.90 -8.73
N PHE A 133 7.84 -7.36 -8.45
CA PHE A 133 7.58 -8.59 -7.72
C PHE A 133 6.88 -9.61 -8.59
N ILE A 134 7.07 -10.86 -8.22
CA ILE A 134 6.26 -11.97 -8.69
C ILE A 134 5.86 -12.79 -7.47
N CYS A 135 4.60 -13.19 -7.41
CA CYS A 135 4.07 -14.05 -6.37
C CYS A 135 3.06 -15.04 -6.94
N THR A 136 2.65 -15.97 -6.10
CA THR A 136 1.54 -16.88 -6.38
C THR A 136 0.32 -16.41 -5.61
N GLN A 137 -0.78 -16.22 -6.33
CA GLN A 137 -2.10 -16.00 -5.77
C GLN A 137 -2.91 -17.28 -5.95
N VAL A 138 -3.58 -17.74 -4.91
CA VAL A 138 -4.55 -18.84 -5.00
C VAL A 138 -5.91 -18.31 -4.59
N THR A 139 -6.86 -18.33 -5.52
CA THR A 139 -8.24 -17.88 -5.33
C THR A 139 -9.16 -19.09 -5.24
N ARG A 140 -9.93 -19.18 -4.16
CA ARG A 140 -11.00 -20.18 -3.96
C ARG A 140 -12.33 -19.48 -4.19
N ARG A 141 -13.13 -20.03 -5.08
CA ARG A 141 -14.43 -19.46 -5.42
C ARG A 141 -15.55 -20.34 -4.93
N GLN A 142 -16.52 -19.73 -4.30
CA GLN A 142 -17.72 -20.35 -3.79
C GLN A 142 -18.95 -19.58 -4.28
N MET A 143 -20.08 -20.27 -4.40
CA MET A 143 -21.33 -19.64 -4.78
C MET A 143 -22.51 -20.25 -4.04
N ASP A 144 -23.41 -19.39 -3.59
CA ASP A 144 -24.74 -19.77 -3.15
C ASP A 144 -25.75 -19.40 -4.25
N GLN A 145 -26.35 -20.42 -4.87
CA GLN A 145 -27.35 -20.25 -5.93
C GLN A 145 -28.77 -20.03 -5.41
N THR A 146 -28.99 -20.21 -4.11
CA THR A 146 -30.28 -20.05 -3.43
C THR A 146 -30.51 -18.61 -2.97
N GLY A 147 -29.43 -17.84 -2.80
CA GLY A 147 -29.48 -16.45 -2.33
C GLY A 147 -29.68 -16.31 -0.82
N THR A 148 -29.63 -17.43 -0.07
CA THR A 148 -29.88 -17.45 1.38
C THR A 148 -28.68 -17.02 2.22
N GLY A 149 -27.47 -17.11 1.67
CA GLY A 149 -26.21 -16.81 2.36
C GLY A 149 -25.69 -17.98 3.21
N ASN A 150 -26.36 -19.13 3.18
CA ASN A 150 -26.04 -20.27 4.04
C ASN A 150 -25.72 -21.55 3.26
N ASN A 151 -25.77 -21.51 1.93
CA ASN A 151 -25.55 -22.68 1.08
C ASN A 151 -24.44 -22.45 0.04
N TYR A 152 -23.28 -22.00 0.51
CA TYR A 152 -22.10 -21.84 -0.34
C TYR A 152 -21.54 -23.20 -0.76
N GLN A 153 -21.39 -23.37 -2.07
CA GLN A 153 -20.76 -24.54 -2.67
C GLN A 153 -19.48 -24.10 -3.37
N SER A 154 -18.42 -24.91 -3.26
CA SER A 154 -17.17 -24.63 -3.98
C SER A 154 -17.37 -24.76 -5.48
N ILE A 155 -16.89 -23.77 -6.23
CA ILE A 155 -16.88 -23.75 -7.69
C ILE A 155 -15.54 -24.30 -8.18
N ASP A 156 -14.44 -23.64 -7.79
CA ASP A 156 -13.09 -24.01 -8.17
C ASP A 156 -12.02 -23.36 -7.27
N LYS A 157 -10.79 -23.80 -7.50
CA LYS A 157 -9.55 -23.23 -6.99
C LYS A 157 -8.67 -22.82 -8.17
N ILE A 158 -8.44 -21.52 -8.31
CA ILE A 158 -7.61 -20.94 -9.37
C ILE A 158 -6.27 -20.55 -8.77
N GLN A 159 -5.19 -20.97 -9.43
CA GLN A 159 -3.83 -20.55 -9.08
C GLN A 159 -3.29 -19.67 -10.19
N GLU A 160 -2.77 -18.52 -9.80
CA GLU A 160 -2.25 -17.50 -10.69
C GLU A 160 -0.85 -17.10 -10.27
N GLN A 161 -0.01 -16.84 -11.26
CA GLN A 161 1.22 -16.10 -11.09
C GLN A 161 0.90 -14.62 -11.28
N LEU A 162 0.98 -13.86 -10.20
CA LEU A 162 0.81 -12.41 -10.24
C LEU A 162 2.18 -11.77 -10.40
N THR A 163 2.31 -10.90 -11.39
CA THR A 163 3.49 -10.06 -11.58
C THR A 163 3.09 -8.60 -11.36
N TYR A 164 3.83 -7.91 -10.49
CA TYR A 164 3.73 -6.47 -10.31
C TYR A 164 4.93 -5.82 -10.99
N PHE A 165 4.70 -5.12 -12.10
CA PHE A 165 5.75 -4.51 -12.91
C PHE A 165 5.31 -3.11 -13.36
N GLU A 166 6.17 -2.10 -13.15
CA GLU A 166 5.87 -0.70 -13.52
C GLU A 166 4.48 -0.20 -13.04
N HIS A 167 4.11 -0.58 -11.81
CA HIS A 167 2.82 -0.26 -11.19
C HIS A 167 1.60 -0.95 -11.81
N GLN A 168 1.81 -1.96 -12.64
CA GLN A 168 0.74 -2.75 -13.25
C GLN A 168 0.75 -4.19 -12.72
N GLU A 169 -0.45 -4.69 -12.48
CA GLU A 169 -0.71 -6.06 -12.07
C GLU A 169 -1.01 -6.92 -13.32
N ASN A 170 -0.24 -7.99 -13.50
CA ASN A 170 -0.47 -8.98 -14.55
C ASN A 170 -0.73 -10.35 -13.92
N TYR A 171 -1.81 -11.00 -14.36
CA TYR A 171 -2.30 -12.25 -13.83
C TYR A 171 -2.16 -13.32 -14.90
N LYS A 172 -1.34 -14.33 -14.60
CA LYS A 172 -1.19 -15.51 -15.45
C LYS A 172 -1.79 -16.71 -14.75
N VAL A 173 -2.91 -17.20 -15.26
CA VAL A 173 -3.53 -18.44 -14.77
C VAL A 173 -2.59 -19.61 -15.05
N VAL A 174 -2.14 -20.30 -13.99
CA VAL A 174 -1.21 -21.44 -14.10
C VAL A 174 -1.91 -22.77 -13.87
N ALA A 175 -2.90 -22.84 -12.98
CA ALA A 175 -3.65 -24.06 -12.72
C ALA A 175 -5.09 -23.77 -12.28
N ILE A 176 -5.99 -24.72 -12.58
CA ILE A 176 -7.38 -24.74 -12.11
C ILE A 176 -7.63 -26.11 -11.50
N ASN A 177 -8.12 -26.14 -10.26
CA ASN A 177 -8.37 -27.38 -9.51
C ASN A 177 -7.15 -28.32 -9.45
N GLY A 178 -5.94 -27.74 -9.38
CA GLY A 178 -4.68 -28.47 -9.34
C GLY A 178 -4.19 -28.99 -10.70
N GLN A 179 -4.95 -28.78 -11.78
CA GLN A 179 -4.53 -29.14 -13.13
C GLN A 179 -3.90 -27.94 -13.81
N MET A 180 -2.67 -28.12 -14.33
CA MET A 180 -1.97 -27.08 -15.07
C MET A 180 -2.72 -26.71 -16.34
N VAL A 181 -2.84 -25.41 -16.62
CA VAL A 181 -3.51 -24.88 -17.80
C VAL A 181 -2.61 -23.92 -18.55
N GLN A 182 -2.89 -23.73 -19.84
CA GLN A 182 -2.21 -22.76 -20.69
C GLN A 182 -3.23 -21.89 -21.40
N ASN A 183 -2.83 -20.66 -21.74
CA ASN A 183 -3.63 -19.70 -22.50
C ASN A 183 -5.03 -19.48 -21.90
N ARG A 184 -5.10 -19.41 -20.57
CA ARG A 184 -6.32 -19.02 -19.84
C ARG A 184 -6.18 -17.55 -19.46
N ASP A 185 -7.19 -16.78 -19.87
CA ASP A 185 -7.31 -15.36 -19.62
C ASP A 185 -8.08 -15.16 -18.32
N HIS A 186 -7.51 -14.39 -17.39
CA HIS A 186 -8.10 -14.09 -16.09
C HIS A 186 -9.52 -13.53 -16.23
N ASP A 187 -9.74 -12.60 -17.18
CA ASP A 187 -11.05 -11.95 -17.38
C ASP A 187 -12.11 -12.89 -17.98
N LYS A 188 -11.70 -14.08 -18.43
CA LYS A 188 -12.57 -15.05 -19.10
C LYS A 188 -12.75 -16.34 -18.32
N LEU A 189 -12.44 -16.33 -17.02
CA LEU A 189 -12.63 -17.48 -16.12
C LEU A 189 -14.12 -17.74 -15.80
N GLY A 190 -15.02 -16.82 -16.18
CA GLY A 190 -16.43 -16.86 -15.81
C GLY A 190 -16.64 -16.60 -14.31
N GLY A 191 -17.89 -16.41 -13.88
CA GLY A 191 -18.19 -16.06 -12.48
C GLY A 191 -17.61 -14.70 -12.06
N ALA A 192 -17.56 -14.43 -10.76
CA ALA A 192 -16.95 -13.20 -10.23
C ALA A 192 -15.42 -13.28 -10.33
N VAL A 193 -14.81 -12.25 -10.91
CA VAL A 193 -13.36 -12.04 -11.01
C VAL A 193 -13.06 -10.59 -10.63
N THR A 194 -11.88 -10.35 -10.05
CA THR A 194 -11.50 -9.03 -9.53
C THR A 194 -10.01 -8.76 -9.76
N ARG A 195 -9.63 -7.49 -9.76
CA ARG A 195 -8.27 -7.00 -10.02
C ARG A 195 -7.97 -5.80 -9.14
N GLY A 196 -6.69 -5.56 -8.85
CA GLY A 196 -6.23 -4.34 -8.16
C GLY A 196 -6.02 -4.50 -6.66
N GLU A 197 -6.29 -5.69 -6.11
CA GLU A 197 -6.10 -6.03 -4.70
C GLU A 197 -4.63 -6.04 -4.28
N PHE A 198 -3.68 -5.92 -5.22
CA PHE A 198 -2.27 -5.94 -4.86
C PHE A 198 -1.77 -4.60 -4.30
N GLY A 199 -2.24 -3.50 -4.88
CA GLY A 199 -1.80 -2.16 -4.49
C GLY A 199 -2.54 -1.02 -5.16
N SER A 200 -3.23 -1.31 -6.27
CA SER A 200 -4.03 -0.33 -7.00
C SER A 200 -5.10 0.31 -6.10
N PHE A 201 -5.83 -0.49 -5.32
CA PHE A 201 -6.86 0.03 -4.40
C PHE A 201 -6.29 0.91 -3.28
N MET A 202 -5.14 0.55 -2.70
CA MET A 202 -4.52 1.36 -1.66
C MET A 202 -4.15 2.75 -2.21
N SER A 203 -3.57 2.82 -3.41
CA SER A 203 -3.21 4.09 -4.03
C SER A 203 -4.47 4.92 -4.36
N GLU A 204 -5.46 4.31 -5.01
CA GLU A 204 -6.65 5.01 -5.51
C GLU A 204 -7.43 5.75 -4.41
N ILE A 205 -7.58 5.14 -3.23
CA ILE A 205 -8.26 5.77 -2.08
C ILE A 205 -7.57 7.09 -1.69
N PHE A 206 -6.25 7.14 -1.74
CA PHE A 206 -5.45 8.26 -1.24
C PHE A 206 -5.03 9.26 -2.33
N GLU A 207 -5.32 8.98 -3.61
CA GLU A 207 -5.09 9.93 -4.70
C GLU A 207 -5.86 11.24 -4.49
N PRO A 208 -5.26 12.42 -4.74
CA PRO A 208 -5.99 13.69 -4.61
C PRO A 208 -7.28 13.77 -5.45
N ALA A 209 -7.31 13.06 -6.59
CA ALA A 209 -8.45 13.01 -7.47
C ALA A 209 -9.65 12.24 -6.88
N SER A 210 -9.43 11.32 -5.94
CA SER A 210 -10.52 10.58 -5.28
C SER A 210 -11.39 11.47 -4.39
N GLN A 211 -10.82 12.59 -3.92
CA GLN A 211 -11.40 13.45 -2.89
C GLN A 211 -11.99 12.65 -1.72
N ALA A 212 -11.33 11.53 -1.36
CA ALA A 212 -11.80 10.67 -0.30
C ALA A 212 -11.98 11.46 0.99
N GLN A 213 -13.16 11.34 1.58
CA GLN A 213 -13.47 11.87 2.90
C GLN A 213 -13.05 10.84 3.93
N PHE A 214 -12.48 11.29 5.05
CA PHE A 214 -11.98 10.42 6.11
C PHE A 214 -12.47 10.91 7.46
N ASP A 215 -12.93 9.99 8.28
CA ASP A 215 -13.33 10.25 9.66
C ASP A 215 -12.69 9.23 10.59
N TRP A 216 -12.22 9.68 11.75
CA TRP A 216 -11.73 8.75 12.76
C TRP A 216 -12.85 7.83 13.22
N HIS A 217 -12.59 6.53 13.20
CA HIS A 217 -13.55 5.51 13.64
C HIS A 217 -13.19 4.99 15.03
N HIS A 218 -12.00 4.39 15.18
CA HIS A 218 -11.53 3.85 16.45
C HIS A 218 -10.03 3.53 16.42
N LEU A 219 -9.51 3.05 17.56
CA LEU A 219 -8.27 2.28 17.58
C LEU A 219 -8.62 0.80 17.42
N GLY A 220 -8.01 0.16 16.43
CA GLY A 220 -8.10 -1.28 16.21
C GLY A 220 -6.81 -1.97 16.66
N LYS A 221 -6.84 -3.30 16.79
CA LYS A 221 -5.63 -4.09 17.01
C LYS A 221 -5.61 -5.29 16.07
N LEU A 222 -4.53 -5.42 15.31
CA LEU A 222 -4.28 -6.50 14.36
C LEU A 222 -2.92 -7.12 14.67
N ASP A 223 -2.88 -8.44 14.89
CA ASP A 223 -1.65 -9.20 15.17
C ASP A 223 -0.74 -8.52 16.21
N GLY A 224 -1.31 -8.13 17.36
CA GLY A 224 -0.58 -7.45 18.43
C GLY A 224 -0.31 -5.95 18.20
N ARG A 225 -0.45 -5.44 16.98
CA ARG A 225 -0.13 -4.06 16.58
C ARG A 225 -1.36 -3.15 16.66
N ILE A 226 -1.16 -1.92 17.14
CA ILE A 226 -2.25 -0.94 17.26
C ILE A 226 -2.44 -0.22 15.91
N MET A 227 -3.68 -0.13 15.47
CA MET A 227 -4.09 0.53 14.23
C MET A 227 -4.85 1.81 14.55
N ASN A 228 -4.55 2.90 13.84
CA ASN A 228 -5.49 4.00 13.65
C ASN A 228 -6.47 3.57 12.57
N VAL A 229 -7.76 3.51 12.90
CA VAL A 229 -8.81 3.12 11.95
C VAL A 229 -9.62 4.34 11.57
N PHE A 230 -9.67 4.61 10.27
CA PHE A 230 -10.47 5.67 9.69
C PHE A 230 -11.53 5.05 8.79
N SER A 231 -12.77 5.53 8.90
CA SER A 231 -13.73 5.33 7.82
C SER A 231 -13.38 6.25 6.67
N TYR A 232 -13.66 5.80 5.45
CA TYR A 232 -13.50 6.62 4.27
C TYR A 232 -14.67 6.47 3.31
N ARG A 233 -14.87 7.47 2.45
CA ARG A 233 -15.86 7.45 1.37
C ARG A 233 -15.30 8.14 0.13
N VAL A 234 -15.43 7.47 -1.02
CA VAL A 234 -15.15 8.00 -2.35
C VAL A 234 -16.46 8.09 -3.10
N GLU A 235 -16.87 9.32 -3.42
CA GLU A 235 -18.08 9.59 -4.19
C GLU A 235 -17.95 9.06 -5.62
N LYS A 236 -19.05 8.58 -6.21
CA LYS A 236 -19.08 8.07 -7.59
C LYS A 236 -18.47 9.05 -8.60
N ALA A 237 -18.64 10.35 -8.41
CA ALA A 237 -18.11 11.39 -9.29
C ALA A 237 -16.58 11.46 -9.32
N ASN A 238 -15.91 10.95 -8.27
CA ASN A 238 -14.46 10.97 -8.10
C ASN A 238 -13.86 9.55 -8.12
N SER A 239 -14.70 8.52 -8.32
CA SER A 239 -14.31 7.12 -8.32
C SER A 239 -13.84 6.66 -9.71
N ARG A 240 -12.89 5.73 -9.73
CA ARG A 240 -12.50 4.98 -10.94
C ARG A 240 -12.85 3.50 -10.81
N TYR A 241 -13.49 3.10 -9.73
CA TYR A 241 -13.90 1.73 -9.47
C TYR A 241 -15.01 1.32 -10.42
N THR A 242 -14.73 0.33 -11.28
CA THR A 242 -15.68 -0.13 -12.28
C THR A 242 -16.17 -1.53 -12.03
N ILE A 243 -17.48 -1.74 -12.15
CA ILE A 243 -18.12 -3.04 -12.09
C ILE A 243 -18.58 -3.38 -13.51
N GLU A 244 -18.15 -4.54 -14.01
CA GLU A 244 -18.56 -5.07 -15.30
C GLU A 244 -19.39 -6.34 -15.11
N HIS A 245 -20.50 -6.43 -15.83
CA HIS A 245 -21.33 -7.61 -15.88
C HIS A 245 -21.33 -8.16 -17.31
N THR A 246 -20.42 -9.11 -17.57
CA THR A 246 -20.18 -9.68 -18.89
C THR A 246 -21.45 -10.25 -19.56
N PRO A 247 -22.35 -11.00 -18.88
CA PRO A 247 -23.53 -11.56 -19.53
C PRO A 247 -24.49 -10.52 -20.12
N SER A 248 -24.57 -9.33 -19.52
CA SER A 248 -25.37 -8.21 -20.06
C SER A 248 -24.55 -7.19 -20.84
N SER A 249 -23.21 -7.36 -20.90
CA SER A 249 -22.26 -6.42 -21.51
C SER A 249 -22.40 -4.99 -20.97
N ARG A 250 -22.82 -4.85 -19.71
CA ARG A 250 -22.96 -3.55 -19.04
C ARG A 250 -21.78 -3.30 -18.12
N ARG A 251 -21.32 -2.05 -18.10
CA ARG A 251 -20.27 -1.56 -17.20
C ARG A 251 -20.74 -0.29 -16.51
N ILE A 252 -20.45 -0.16 -15.22
CA ILE A 252 -20.73 1.03 -14.41
C ILE A 252 -19.50 1.46 -13.63
N VAL A 253 -19.49 2.73 -13.21
CA VAL A 253 -18.63 3.24 -12.14
C VAL A 253 -19.47 3.32 -10.87
N ALA A 254 -18.92 2.85 -9.75
CA ALA A 254 -19.57 2.90 -8.44
C ALA A 254 -18.79 3.82 -7.49
N GLY A 255 -19.50 4.53 -6.62
CA GLY A 255 -18.88 5.07 -5.41
C GLY A 255 -18.53 3.92 -4.47
N TYR A 256 -17.79 4.19 -3.41
CA TYR A 256 -17.52 3.17 -2.40
C TYR A 256 -17.10 3.80 -1.07
N HIS A 257 -17.29 3.04 0.00
CA HIS A 257 -16.86 3.41 1.34
C HIS A 257 -16.27 2.20 2.07
N GLY A 258 -15.62 2.45 3.21
CA GLY A 258 -15.10 1.37 4.04
C GLY A 258 -14.18 1.88 5.12
N LEU A 259 -13.26 1.02 5.57
CA LEU A 259 -12.30 1.30 6.63
C LEU A 259 -10.87 1.12 6.13
N VAL A 260 -9.99 2.05 6.50
CA VAL A 260 -8.54 1.89 6.38
C VAL A 260 -7.96 1.68 7.78
N TYR A 261 -7.23 0.59 7.93
CA TYR A 261 -6.47 0.26 9.14
C TYR A 261 -5.01 0.60 8.90
N ALA A 262 -4.53 1.67 9.52
CA ALA A 262 -3.13 2.08 9.42
C ALA A 262 -2.39 1.78 10.72
N ASN A 263 -1.23 1.12 10.62
CA ASN A 263 -0.35 0.89 11.75
C ASN A 263 -0.01 2.23 12.41
N ARG A 264 -0.27 2.33 13.71
CA ARG A 264 -0.14 3.59 14.44
C ARG A 264 1.29 4.13 14.49
N ASP A 265 2.28 3.25 14.49
CA ASP A 265 3.70 3.63 14.64
C ASP A 265 4.34 3.96 13.28
N THR A 266 3.90 3.29 12.21
CA THR A 266 4.51 3.41 10.87
C THR A 266 3.64 4.12 9.83
N ASN A 267 2.34 4.30 10.11
CA ASN A 267 1.30 4.74 9.17
C ASN A 267 1.07 3.79 7.98
N ALA A 268 1.69 2.61 7.99
CA ALA A 268 1.50 1.63 6.94
C ALA A 268 0.06 1.11 6.94
N VAL A 269 -0.59 1.08 5.77
CA VAL A 269 -1.92 0.50 5.62
C VAL A 269 -1.81 -1.03 5.70
N MET A 270 -2.51 -1.62 6.67
CA MET A 270 -2.47 -3.05 6.98
C MET A 270 -3.76 -3.78 6.63
N ARG A 271 -4.89 -3.08 6.50
CA ARG A 271 -6.17 -3.64 6.03
C ARG A 271 -7.02 -2.55 5.41
N ILE A 272 -7.77 -2.90 4.36
CA ILE A 272 -8.75 -2.05 3.69
C ILE A 272 -10.04 -2.86 3.56
N THR A 273 -11.16 -2.31 4.02
CA THR A 273 -12.49 -2.80 3.64
C THR A 273 -13.10 -1.86 2.61
N LEU A 274 -13.91 -2.39 1.71
CA LEU A 274 -14.59 -1.65 0.65
C LEU A 274 -15.99 -2.22 0.46
N GLU A 275 -16.99 -1.36 0.38
CA GLU A 275 -18.37 -1.66 -0.01
C GLU A 275 -18.80 -0.66 -1.08
N CYS A 276 -19.29 -1.16 -2.21
CA CYS A 276 -19.72 -0.33 -3.32
C CYS A 276 -21.05 0.37 -3.04
N ASP A 277 -21.11 1.65 -3.37
CA ASP A 277 -22.27 2.53 -3.29
C ASP A 277 -22.80 2.86 -4.71
N ASP A 278 -24.02 3.40 -4.76
CA ASP A 278 -24.63 3.97 -5.98
C ASP A 278 -24.68 3.01 -7.19
N ILE A 279 -24.77 1.71 -6.91
CA ILE A 279 -25.07 0.68 -7.91
C ILE A 279 -26.51 0.89 -8.38
N PRO A 280 -26.76 1.13 -9.68
CA PRO A 280 -28.11 1.33 -10.20
C PRO A 280 -29.02 0.12 -9.89
N PRO A 281 -30.28 0.32 -9.43
CA PRO A 281 -31.17 -0.78 -9.08
C PRO A 281 -31.48 -1.77 -10.22
N ASP A 282 -31.34 -1.31 -11.47
CA ASP A 282 -31.54 -2.12 -12.67
C ASP A 282 -30.25 -2.83 -13.13
N PHE A 283 -29.10 -2.58 -12.49
CA PHE A 283 -27.85 -3.28 -12.79
C PHE A 283 -27.88 -4.69 -12.18
N PRO A 284 -27.39 -5.73 -12.89
CA PRO A 284 -27.53 -7.12 -12.42
C PRO A 284 -26.79 -7.44 -11.12
N ILE A 285 -25.61 -6.85 -10.92
CA ILE A 285 -24.87 -6.97 -9.67
C ILE A 285 -25.42 -5.91 -8.72
N GLN A 286 -25.92 -6.30 -7.53
CA GLN A 286 -26.50 -5.36 -6.56
C GLN A 286 -25.56 -5.02 -5.39
N GLU A 287 -24.55 -5.84 -5.13
CA GLU A 287 -23.69 -5.69 -3.96
C GLU A 287 -22.28 -6.18 -4.32
N VAL A 288 -21.27 -5.43 -3.89
CA VAL A 288 -19.86 -5.82 -3.96
C VAL A 288 -19.18 -5.34 -2.68
N LYS A 289 -18.55 -6.27 -1.96
CA LYS A 289 -17.77 -6.04 -0.74
C LYS A 289 -16.42 -6.69 -0.88
N THR A 290 -15.37 -5.99 -0.49
CA THR A 290 -14.00 -6.49 -0.48
C THR A 290 -13.35 -6.22 0.87
N ASP A 291 -12.59 -7.16 1.38
CA ASP A 291 -11.73 -7.01 2.54
C ASP A 291 -10.33 -7.49 2.16
N LEU A 292 -9.34 -6.65 2.40
CA LEU A 292 -7.99 -6.82 1.89
C LEU A 292 -7.01 -6.61 3.04
N TRP A 293 -6.19 -7.62 3.30
CA TRP A 293 -5.22 -7.62 4.39
C TRP A 293 -3.81 -7.61 3.83
N TYR A 294 -2.93 -6.86 4.49
CA TYR A 294 -1.52 -6.80 4.20
C TYR A 294 -0.73 -7.30 5.42
N ASP A 295 0.49 -7.75 5.18
CA ASP A 295 1.45 -8.04 6.25
C ASP A 295 2.87 -7.67 5.81
N VAL A 296 3.77 -7.66 6.79
CA VAL A 296 5.20 -7.55 6.57
C VAL A 296 5.70 -8.87 5.99
N ILE A 297 6.06 -8.84 4.70
CA ILE A 297 6.65 -9.96 3.98
C ILE A 297 8.13 -9.68 3.75
N LYS A 298 8.97 -10.60 4.23
CA LYS A 298 10.42 -10.54 4.00
C LYS A 298 10.77 -11.13 2.64
N ILE A 299 11.41 -10.33 1.79
CA ILE A 299 11.92 -10.74 0.48
C ILE A 299 13.42 -10.46 0.45
N SER A 300 14.21 -11.54 0.41
CA SER A 300 15.65 -11.48 0.66
C SER A 300 15.91 -10.85 2.04
N ASP A 301 16.73 -9.80 2.14
CA ASP A 301 17.06 -9.13 3.41
C ASP A 301 16.23 -7.86 3.67
N ARG A 302 15.12 -7.67 2.94
CA ARG A 302 14.24 -6.50 3.09
C ARG A 302 12.81 -6.90 3.41
N GLU A 303 12.16 -6.08 4.20
CA GLU A 303 10.76 -6.22 4.55
C GLU A 303 9.92 -5.28 3.69
N PHE A 304 8.79 -5.79 3.22
CA PHE A 304 7.81 -5.05 2.42
C PHE A 304 6.44 -5.30 3.01
N ILE A 305 5.58 -4.27 3.04
CA ILE A 305 4.17 -4.50 3.27
C ILE A 305 3.60 -5.01 1.95
N LEU A 306 3.00 -6.19 1.95
CA LEU A 306 2.44 -6.79 0.74
C LEU A 306 1.11 -7.47 1.06
N PRO A 307 0.24 -7.65 0.06
CA PRO A 307 -1.02 -8.36 0.24
C PRO A 307 -0.80 -9.74 0.86
N LEU A 308 -1.52 -10.02 1.94
CA LEU A 308 -1.52 -11.31 2.61
C LEU A 308 -2.67 -12.17 2.10
N LYS A 309 -3.88 -11.58 2.11
CA LYS A 309 -5.11 -12.21 1.62
C LYS A 309 -6.15 -11.16 1.24
N TRP A 310 -7.14 -11.57 0.46
CA TRP A 310 -8.37 -10.80 0.29
C TRP A 310 -9.60 -11.70 0.25
N GLU A 311 -10.74 -11.12 0.55
CA GLU A 311 -12.06 -11.76 0.45
C GLU A 311 -13.01 -10.80 -0.26
N MET A 312 -13.77 -11.32 -1.20
CA MET A 312 -14.79 -10.58 -1.93
C MET A 312 -16.13 -11.31 -1.79
N HIS A 313 -17.18 -10.55 -1.50
CA HIS A 313 -18.57 -11.00 -1.56
C HIS A 313 -19.34 -10.15 -2.57
N SER A 314 -20.13 -10.77 -3.42
CA SER A 314 -20.98 -10.05 -4.36
C SER A 314 -22.32 -10.74 -4.57
N ARG A 315 -23.30 -9.95 -4.99
CA ARG A 315 -24.66 -10.41 -5.28
C ARG A 315 -25.02 -10.09 -6.72
N ASP A 316 -25.37 -11.12 -7.48
CA ASP A 316 -25.96 -11.04 -8.82
C ASP A 316 -27.35 -11.68 -8.79
N GLY A 317 -28.36 -10.85 -8.47
CA GLY A 317 -29.73 -11.29 -8.23
C GLY A 317 -29.79 -12.27 -7.05
N LYS A 318 -30.09 -13.54 -7.35
CA LYS A 318 -30.12 -14.62 -6.34
C LYS A 318 -28.76 -15.27 -6.11
N TYR A 319 -27.79 -15.05 -6.98
CA TYR A 319 -26.48 -15.69 -6.88
C TYR A 319 -25.59 -14.87 -5.95
N LEU A 320 -25.03 -15.51 -4.93
CA LEU A 320 -24.02 -14.91 -4.07
C LEU A 320 -22.68 -15.52 -4.40
N ALA A 321 -21.70 -14.70 -4.77
CA ALA A 321 -20.34 -15.14 -4.97
C ALA A 321 -19.49 -14.80 -3.74
N TRP A 322 -18.66 -15.75 -3.33
CA TRP A 322 -17.63 -15.54 -2.33
C TRP A 322 -16.30 -16.03 -2.90
N ASN A 323 -15.39 -15.08 -3.12
CA ASN A 323 -14.03 -15.37 -3.53
C ASN A 323 -13.11 -15.07 -2.35
N SER A 324 -12.21 -15.98 -2.01
CA SER A 324 -11.12 -15.73 -1.07
C SER A 324 -9.80 -16.05 -1.73
N ALA A 325 -8.80 -15.20 -1.55
CA ALA A 325 -7.48 -15.47 -2.08
C ALA A 325 -6.37 -15.23 -1.06
N GLU A 326 -5.33 -16.06 -1.14
CA GLU A 326 -4.10 -15.92 -0.38
C GLU A 326 -2.91 -15.71 -1.32
N TYR A 327 -1.93 -14.94 -0.86
CA TYR A 327 -0.68 -14.71 -1.58
C TYR A 327 0.49 -15.42 -0.89
N ALA A 328 1.36 -16.01 -1.69
CA ALA A 328 2.63 -16.57 -1.20
C ALA A 328 3.73 -16.52 -2.26
N LEU A 329 4.90 -17.02 -1.87
CA LEU A 329 6.07 -17.17 -2.74
C LEU A 329 6.52 -15.86 -3.40
N TYR A 330 6.39 -14.76 -2.64
CA TYR A 330 6.87 -13.44 -3.02
C TYR A 330 8.37 -13.43 -3.29
N ARG A 331 8.76 -12.94 -4.47
CA ARG A 331 10.17 -12.80 -4.88
C ARG A 331 10.36 -11.64 -5.85
N LYS A 332 11.60 -11.14 -5.96
CA LYS A 332 11.97 -10.14 -6.96
C LYS A 332 12.04 -10.75 -8.35
N PHE A 333 11.77 -9.93 -9.37
CA PHE A 333 11.96 -10.31 -10.77
C PHE A 333 13.46 -10.59 -11.06
N GLY A 334 13.79 -11.74 -11.67
CA GLY A 334 15.15 -12.04 -12.17
C GLY A 334 15.96 -13.11 -11.43
N THR A 335 15.46 -13.73 -10.36
CA THR A 335 16.13 -14.92 -9.78
C THR A 335 15.59 -16.19 -10.44
N GLU A 336 16.46 -16.96 -11.11
CA GLU A 336 16.13 -18.29 -11.62
C GLU A 336 15.81 -19.22 -10.46
N SER A 337 14.62 -19.83 -10.47
CA SER A 337 14.31 -21.00 -9.65
C SER A 337 13.08 -21.71 -10.23
N SER A 338 13.08 -23.04 -10.16
CA SER A 338 11.92 -23.87 -10.45
C SER A 338 10.73 -23.43 -9.61
N ILE A 339 9.62 -23.07 -10.25
CA ILE A 339 8.37 -22.76 -9.55
C ILE A 339 7.83 -24.08 -9.01
N THR A 340 7.85 -24.26 -7.69
CA THR A 340 7.02 -25.26 -7.02
C THR A 340 5.61 -24.70 -6.91
N PHE A 341 4.62 -25.48 -7.36
CA PHE A 341 3.22 -25.08 -7.46
C PHE A 341 2.42 -25.50 -6.22
N ASP A 342 3.05 -25.50 -5.05
CA ASP A 342 2.36 -25.81 -3.81
C ASP A 342 1.34 -24.71 -3.51
N SER A 343 0.13 -25.11 -3.10
CA SER A 343 -0.87 -24.14 -2.65
C SER A 343 -0.38 -23.50 -1.35
N PRO A 344 -0.53 -22.18 -1.18
CA PRO A 344 -0.22 -21.54 0.09
C PRO A 344 -1.04 -22.18 1.21
N ASP A 345 -0.42 -22.32 2.38
CA ASP A 345 -1.14 -22.66 3.59
C ASP A 345 -2.20 -21.57 3.87
N PRO A 346 -3.38 -21.93 4.42
CA PRO A 346 -4.36 -20.95 4.84
C PRO A 346 -3.74 -19.93 5.79
N VAL A 347 -4.06 -18.65 5.59
CA VAL A 347 -3.62 -17.58 6.50
C VAL A 347 -4.24 -17.82 7.89
N PRO A 348 -3.45 -17.88 8.98
CA PRO A 348 -3.98 -18.11 10.32
C PRO A 348 -4.96 -17.02 10.74
N ASP A 349 -6.11 -17.39 11.33
CA ASP A 349 -7.16 -16.45 11.78
C ASP A 349 -6.63 -15.34 12.69
N ALA A 350 -5.62 -15.64 13.52
CA ALA A 350 -4.99 -14.67 14.42
C ALA A 350 -4.39 -13.46 13.68
N LYS A 351 -3.95 -13.63 12.42
CA LYS A 351 -3.42 -12.53 11.60
C LYS A 351 -4.52 -11.62 11.03
N THR A 352 -5.75 -12.10 10.97
CA THR A 352 -6.83 -11.44 10.22
C THR A 352 -8.03 -11.09 11.08
N LYS A 353 -7.96 -11.40 12.39
CA LYS A 353 -8.98 -11.07 13.38
C LYS A 353 -8.64 -9.74 14.05
N GLU A 354 -9.58 -8.82 13.99
CA GLU A 354 -9.50 -7.61 14.80
C GLU A 354 -9.79 -7.91 16.27
N GLU A 355 -8.88 -7.48 17.14
CA GLU A 355 -9.05 -7.49 18.58
C GLU A 355 -9.59 -6.13 19.05
N THR A 356 -10.57 -6.15 19.96
CA THR A 356 -11.06 -4.93 20.58
C THR A 356 -10.04 -4.41 21.59
N ILE A 357 -9.75 -3.11 21.56
CA ILE A 357 -8.93 -2.46 22.58
C ILE A 357 -9.85 -2.06 23.74
N PRO A 358 -9.70 -2.66 24.93
CA PRO A 358 -10.55 -2.32 26.07
C PRO A 358 -10.30 -0.86 26.49
N PRO A 359 -11.34 -0.14 26.97
CA PRO A 359 -11.17 1.23 27.45
C PRO A 359 -10.20 1.26 28.64
N PRO A 360 -9.45 2.37 28.83
CA PRO A 360 -8.53 2.51 29.95
C PRO A 360 -9.28 2.34 31.27
N VAL A 361 -8.82 1.42 32.11
CA VAL A 361 -9.36 1.22 33.46
C VAL A 361 -9.12 2.49 34.25
N LYS A 362 -10.20 3.21 34.59
CA LYS A 362 -10.12 4.33 35.53
C LYS A 362 -9.59 3.79 36.86
N LYS A 363 -8.35 4.14 37.23
CA LYS A 363 -7.92 3.99 38.62
C LYS A 363 -8.87 4.82 39.48
N LYS A 364 -9.62 4.16 40.37
CA LYS A 364 -10.41 4.86 41.39
C LYS A 364 -9.45 5.71 42.23
N PRO A 365 -9.86 6.94 42.61
CA PRO A 365 -9.04 7.83 43.44
C PRO A 365 -8.71 7.22 44.79
#